data_AF-A0A372N9Z3-F1
#
_entry.id   AF-A0A372N9Z3-F1
#
_cell.length_a   1.000
_cell.length_b   1.000
_cell.length_c   1.000
_cell.angle_alpha   90.00
_cell.angle_beta   90.00
_cell.angle_gamma   90.00
#
_symmetry.space_group_name_H-M   'P 1'
#
loop_
_entity.id
_entity.type
_entity.pdbx_description
1 polymer ?
#
loop_
_entity_poly.entity_id
_entity_poly.type
_entity_poly.pdbx_seq_one_letter_code
_entity_poly.pdbx_strand_id
1 'polypeptide(L)' 'MATEKEPVSKVQIEKRSDGKFFVALTFRGVTNPLIGPFRNPFEAAAAGEAALKALEARVGARKA' A
#
# COMPACT_ATOMS: atom_id res chain seq x y z
N MET A 1 4.28 -12.20 26.30
CA MET A 1 4.37 -12.90 25.00
C MET A 1 3.99 -11.91 23.92
N ALA A 2 4.78 -11.85 22.85
CA ALA A 2 4.74 -10.77 21.87
C ALA A 2 3.33 -10.55 21.34
N THR A 3 2.83 -9.32 21.42
CA THR A 3 1.76 -8.88 20.51
C THR A 3 2.37 -8.98 19.12
N GLU A 4 2.08 -10.11 18.47
CA GLU A 4 2.13 -10.30 17.03
C GLU A 4 1.16 -9.30 16.43
N LYS A 5 1.58 -8.02 16.44
CA LYS A 5 0.88 -6.95 15.74
C LYS A 5 1.12 -7.27 14.28
N GLU A 6 0.25 -8.10 13.73
CA GLU A 6 0.13 -8.29 12.30
C GLU A 6 0.31 -6.90 11.67
N PRO A 7 1.25 -6.73 10.72
CA PRO A 7 1.33 -5.45 10.04
C PRO A 7 -0.04 -5.26 9.40
N VAL A 8 -0.86 -4.34 9.92
CA VAL A 8 -2.14 -3.98 9.32
C VAL A 8 -1.79 -3.27 8.02
N SER A 9 -1.50 -4.08 7.00
CA SER A 9 -1.25 -3.67 5.64
C SER A 9 -2.61 -3.46 4.99
N LYS A 10 -2.95 -2.19 4.75
CA LYS A 10 -4.21 -1.84 4.10
C LYS A 10 -3.91 -1.10 2.82
N VAL A 11 -4.42 -1.64 1.72
CA VAL A 11 -4.44 -0.96 0.42
C VAL A 11 -5.83 -0.36 0.25
N GLN A 12 -5.90 0.97 0.12
CA GLN A 12 -7.13 1.68 -0.18
C GLN A 12 -6.99 2.35 -1.54
N ILE A 13 -7.97 2.10 -2.41
CA ILE A 13 -8.05 2.76 -3.71
C ILE A 13 -9.05 3.89 -3.57
N GLU A 14 -8.58 5.12 -3.73
CA GLU A 14 -9.41 6.30 -3.72
C GLU A 14 -9.59 6.83 -5.13
N LYS A 15 -10.84 7.03 -5.55
CA LYS A 15 -11.17 7.75 -6.77
C LYS A 15 -11.26 9.24 -6.42
N ARG A 16 -10.35 10.02 -6.98
CA ARG A 16 -10.34 11.46 -6.79
C ARG A 16 -11.32 12.13 -7.76
N SER A 17 -11.80 13.32 -7.41
CA SER A 17 -12.83 14.06 -8.15
C SER A 17 -12.44 14.41 -9.60
N ASP A 18 -11.15 14.31 -9.95
CA ASP A 18 -10.64 14.46 -11.32
C ASP A 18 -10.71 13.18 -12.15
N GLY A 19 -11.37 12.13 -11.64
CA GLY A 19 -11.53 10.84 -12.31
C GLY A 19 -10.30 9.93 -12.23
N LYS A 20 -9.24 10.36 -11.53
CA LYS A 20 -8.01 9.59 -11.35
C LYS A 20 -8.09 8.72 -10.10
N PHE A 21 -7.42 7.58 -10.16
CA PHE A 21 -7.34 6.65 -9.04
C PHE A 21 -5.99 6.79 -8.35
N PHE A 22 -6.02 6.72 -7.03
CA PHE A 22 -4.83 6.75 -6.20
C PHE A 22 -4.87 5.62 -5.19
N VAL A 23 -3.69 5.16 -4.78
CA VAL A 23 -3.55 4.12 -3.79
C VAL A 23 -2.95 4.69 -2.52
N ALA A 24 -3.72 4.67 -1.44
CA ALA A 24 -3.21 4.87 -0.09
C ALA A 24 -2.81 3.52 0.48
N LEU A 25 -1.55 3.40 0.88
CA LEU A 25 -1.02 2.18 1.49
C LEU A 25 -0.64 2.47 2.94
N THR A 26 -1.35 1.84 3.86
CA THR A 26 -1.00 1.83 5.27
C THR A 26 -0.15 0.60 5.54
N PHE A 27 1.06 0.80 6.05
CA PHE A 27 1.94 -0.29 6.44
C PHE A 27 2.56 -0.01 7.80
N ARG A 28 2.40 -0.95 8.74
CA ARG A 28 2.89 -0.84 10.14
C ARG A 28 2.46 0.45 10.86
N GLY A 29 1.26 0.95 10.56
CA GLY A 29 0.71 2.18 11.14
C GLY A 29 1.18 3.48 10.48
N VAL A 30 2.02 3.40 9.44
CA VAL A 30 2.39 4.54 8.61
C VAL A 30 1.56 4.50 7.33
N THR A 31 0.66 5.46 7.17
CA THR A 31 -0.05 5.70 5.90
C THR A 31 0.90 6.44 4.97
N ASN A 32 1.46 5.74 3.99
CA ASN A 32 2.29 6.35 2.97
C ASN A 32 1.38 6.93 1.87
N PRO A 33 1.57 8.21 1.51
CA PRO A 33 0.69 8.84 0.54
C PRO A 33 0.98 8.40 -0.90
N LEU A 34 -0.08 7.84 -1.50
CA LEU A 34 -0.57 8.04 -2.86
C LEU A 34 0.36 7.60 -3.99
N ILE A 35 0.36 6.30 -4.27
CA ILE A 35 0.80 5.78 -5.57
C ILE A 35 -0.25 6.19 -6.61
N GLY A 36 0.19 6.88 -7.65
CA GLY A 36 -0.68 7.37 -8.72
C GLY A 36 -0.15 8.64 -9.40
N PRO A 37 -0.94 9.25 -10.29
CA PRO A 37 -2.32 8.90 -10.62
C PRO A 37 -2.46 7.73 -11.62
N PHE A 38 -3.47 6.89 -11.42
CA PHE A 38 -3.86 5.81 -12.34
C PHE A 38 -5.13 6.16 -13.11
N ARG A 39 -5.26 5.62 -14.33
CA ARG A 39 -6.43 5.86 -15.21
C ARG A 39 -7.59 4.92 -14.94
N ASN A 40 -7.32 3.76 -14.35
CA ASN A 40 -8.32 2.75 -14.06
C ASN A 40 -8.07 2.13 -12.66
N PRO A 41 -9.10 1.55 -12.02
CA PRO A 41 -8.95 0.97 -10.68
C PRO A 41 -8.09 -0.29 -10.67
N PHE A 42 -7.97 -1.00 -11.80
CA PHE A 42 -7.15 -2.21 -11.91
C PHE A 42 -5.65 -1.91 -11.84
N GLU A 43 -5.18 -0.86 -12.52
CA GLU A 43 -3.81 -0.34 -12.43
C GLU A 43 -3.49 0.10 -10.99
N ALA A 44 -4.43 0.78 -10.34
CA ALA A 44 -4.28 1.18 -8.95
C ALA A 44 -4.16 -0.04 -8.02
N ALA A 45 -5.02 -1.06 -8.18
CA ALA A 45 -4.94 -2.29 -7.39
C ALA A 45 -3.58 -3.00 -7.57
N ALA A 46 -3.15 -3.19 -8.82
CA ALA A 46 -1.88 -3.85 -9.13
C ALA A 46 -0.67 -3.09 -8.56
N ALA A 47 -0.67 -1.76 -8.66
CA ALA A 47 0.39 -0.93 -8.10
C ALA A 47 0.39 -0.94 -6.57
N GLY A 48 -0.79 -0.98 -5.95
CA GLY A 48 -0.95 -1.12 -4.50
C GLY A 48 -0.41 -2.43 -3.96
N GLU A 49 -0.76 -3.55 -4.58
CA GLU A 49 -0.22 -4.86 -4.22
C GLU A 49 1.28 -4.96 -4.44
N ALA A 50 1.79 -4.43 -5.58
CA ALA A 50 3.22 -4.42 -5.87
C ALA A 50 4.01 -3.62 -4.81
N ALA A 51 3.48 -2.47 -4.38
CA ALA A 51 4.09 -1.66 -3.35
C ALA A 51 4.00 -2.30 -1.97
N LEU A 52 2.88 -2.98 -1.65
CA LEU A 52 2.76 -3.74 -0.42
C LEU A 52 3.82 -4.83 -0.37
N LYS A 53 3.91 -5.64 -1.43
CA LYS A 53 4.90 -6.72 -1.55
C LYS A 53 6.33 -6.20 -1.47
N ALA A 54 6.62 -5.04 -2.08
CA ALA A 54 7.93 -4.39 -1.99
C ALA A 54 8.25 -3.90 -0.56
N LEU A 55 7.26 -3.39 0.16
CA LEU A 55 7.40 -2.98 1.56
C LEU A 55 7.58 -4.18 2.49
N GLU A 56 6.84 -5.27 2.27
CA GLU A 56 7.00 -6.53 2.98
C GLU A 56 8.38 -7.14 2.72
N ALA A 57 8.84 -7.18 1.47
CA ALA A 57 10.18 -7.65 1.12
C ALA A 57 11.28 -6.80 1.77
N ARG A 58 11.11 -5.47 1.83
CA ARG A 58 12.04 -4.56 2.51
C ARG A 58 12.09 -4.80 4.02
N VAL A 59 10.97 -5.12 4.66
CA VAL A 59 10.95 -5.48 6.08
C VAL A 59 11.61 -6.84 6.32
N GLY A 60 11.37 -7.83 5.45
CA GLY A 60 12.08 -9.10 5.49
C GLY A 60 13.59 -8.92 5.36
N ALA A 61 14.04 -8.06 4.44
CA ALA A 61 15.46 -7.78 4.22
C ALA A 61 16.13 -6.97 5.34
N ARG A 62 15.40 -6.15 6.10
CA ARG A 62 15.94 -5.40 7.25
C ARG A 62 16.13 -6.26 8.51
N LYS A 63 15.72 -7.53 8.48
CA LYS A 63 15.91 -8.49 9.57
C LYS A 63 17.14 -9.41 9.37
N ALA A 64 17.93 -9.20 8.32
CA ALA A 64 19.18 -9.93 8.06
C ALA A 64 20.40 -9.13 8.52
#